data_AF-A0A2V6QA56-F1
#
_entry.id   AF-A0A2V6QA56-F1
#
_cell.length_a   1.000
_cell.length_b   1.000
_cell.length_c   1.000
_cell.angle_alpha   90.00
_cell.angle_beta   90.00
_cell.angle_gamma   90.00
#
_symmetry.space_group_name_H-M   'P 1'
#
loop_
_entity.id
_entity.type
_entity.pdbx_description
1 polymer ?
#
loop_
_entity_poly.entity_id
_entity_poly.type
_entity_poly.pdbx_seq_one_letter_code
_entity_poly.pdbx_strand_id
1 'polypeptide(L)'
;MVVRTSLFKTVRAAVAGALVLGSVVAPTPAPAHVVEVTTALEMPDAQDLAAVKAALQAAVDRVINDTIAFKPTLIALTDARVMGEKLLVRLLIADADGERMLRDLRDSDTGSASPDEDEEQPREIRI
;
A
#
# COMPACT_ATOMS: atom_id res chain seq x y z
N MET A 1 -3.66 -61.47 -59.87
CA MET A 1 -3.92 -60.33 -58.96
C MET A 1 -4.41 -60.93 -57.64
N VAL A 2 -3.51 -61.41 -56.76
CA VAL A 2 -2.76 -60.69 -55.71
C VAL A 2 -3.71 -60.06 -54.68
N VAL A 3 -3.64 -60.24 -53.36
CA VAL A 3 -2.96 -61.15 -52.42
C VAL A 3 -3.66 -60.90 -51.07
N ARG A 4 -3.94 -61.99 -50.34
CA ARG A 4 -3.96 -62.18 -48.87
C ARG A 4 -4.57 -61.11 -47.95
N THR A 5 -5.64 -61.53 -47.28
CA THR A 5 -6.12 -61.05 -45.97
C THR A 5 -4.97 -61.05 -44.95
N SER A 6 -4.58 -59.87 -44.45
CA SER A 6 -3.70 -59.71 -43.30
C SER A 6 -4.53 -59.15 -42.13
N LEU A 7 -4.69 -59.95 -41.07
CA LEU A 7 -3.83 -59.99 -39.89
C LEU A 7 -4.28 -58.95 -38.87
N PHE A 8 -5.20 -59.40 -38.01
CA PHE A 8 -5.57 -58.79 -36.74
C PHE A 8 -4.32 -58.29 -36.01
N LYS A 9 -4.17 -56.96 -35.88
CA LYS A 9 -3.19 -56.36 -34.99
C LYS A 9 -3.86 -55.26 -34.18
N THR A 10 -4.23 -55.69 -32.98
CA THR A 10 -4.42 -54.97 -31.73
C THR A 10 -3.81 -53.57 -31.72
N VAL A 11 -4.65 -52.54 -31.62
CA VAL A 11 -4.26 -51.25 -31.03
C VAL A 11 -5.37 -50.83 -30.07
N ARG A 12 -5.23 -51.27 -28.81
CA ARG A 12 -5.86 -50.59 -27.67
C ARG A 12 -5.09 -49.28 -27.49
N ALA A 13 -5.48 -48.24 -28.23
CA ALA A 13 -4.99 -46.90 -27.99
C ALA A 13 -5.76 -46.33 -26.80
N ALA A 14 -5.09 -46.34 -25.65
CA ALA A 14 -5.51 -45.63 -24.44
C ALA A 14 -5.67 -44.14 -24.77
N VAL A 15 -6.91 -43.65 -24.80
CA VAL A 15 -7.20 -42.22 -24.75
C VAL A 15 -7.37 -41.85 -23.27
N ALA A 16 -6.25 -41.84 -22.55
CA ALA A 16 -6.16 -41.10 -21.29
C ALA A 16 -5.99 -39.62 -21.68
N GLY A 17 -7.13 -38.96 -21.95
CA GLY A 17 -7.18 -37.53 -22.19
C GLY A 17 -6.80 -36.80 -20.90
N ALA A 18 -5.52 -36.48 -20.73
CA ALA A 18 -5.06 -35.58 -19.68
C ALA A 18 -5.58 -34.17 -19.98
N LEU A 19 -6.68 -33.81 -19.33
CA LEU A 19 -7.18 -32.43 -19.30
C LEU A 19 -6.26 -31.62 -18.38
N VAL A 20 -5.17 -31.08 -18.94
CA VAL A 20 -4.32 -30.14 -18.20
C VAL A 20 -5.04 -28.79 -18.18
N LEU A 21 -5.76 -28.52 -17.10
CA LEU A 21 -6.27 -27.19 -16.78
C LEU A 21 -5.07 -26.32 -16.40
N GLY A 22 -4.56 -25.57 -17.37
CA GLY A 22 -3.56 -24.52 -17.13
C GLY A 22 -4.20 -23.38 -16.35
N SER A 23 -4.02 -23.36 -15.03
CA SER A 23 -4.37 -22.19 -14.22
C SER A 23 -3.37 -21.08 -14.54
N VAL A 24 -3.75 -20.15 -15.41
CA VAL A 24 -3.07 -18.85 -15.48
C VAL A 24 -3.46 -18.12 -14.20
N VAL A 25 -2.67 -18.31 -13.14
CA VAL A 25 -2.78 -17.48 -11.94
C VAL A 25 -2.18 -16.13 -12.34
N ALA A 26 -3.03 -15.21 -12.76
CA ALA A 26 -2.64 -13.81 -12.83
C ALA A 26 -2.18 -13.39 -11.42
N PRO A 27 -1.05 -12.68 -11.27
CA PRO A 27 -0.67 -12.15 -9.97
C PRO A 27 -1.78 -11.20 -9.52
N THR A 28 -2.50 -11.56 -8.47
CA THR A 28 -3.41 -10.63 -7.82
C THR A 28 -2.56 -9.51 -7.23
N PRO A 29 -2.85 -8.22 -7.51
CA PRO A 29 -2.17 -7.13 -6.85
C PRO A 29 -2.27 -7.32 -5.34
N ALA A 30 -1.15 -7.26 -4.63
CA ALA A 30 -1.20 -7.22 -3.18
C ALA A 30 -1.93 -5.93 -2.78
N PRO A 31 -2.98 -6.01 -1.93
CA PRO A 31 -3.66 -4.81 -1.47
C PRO A 31 -2.70 -3.95 -0.65
N ALA A 32 -2.57 -2.68 -1.00
CA ALA A 32 -1.83 -1.69 -0.24
C ALA A 32 -2.65 -1.28 0.99
N HIS A 33 -2.12 -1.52 2.20
CA HIS A 33 -2.83 -1.13 3.43
C HIS A 33 -2.29 0.19 3.97
N VAL A 34 -3.19 1.15 4.11
CA VAL A 34 -2.93 2.41 4.81
C VAL A 34 -4.10 2.69 5.74
N VAL A 35 -3.81 2.95 7.02
CA VAL A 35 -4.82 3.29 8.03
C VAL A 35 -4.37 4.51 8.81
N GLU A 36 -5.32 5.38 9.16
CA GLU A 36 -5.10 6.46 10.12
C GLU A 36 -5.80 6.10 11.44
N VAL A 37 -5.02 6.04 12.52
CA VAL A 37 -5.49 5.66 13.86
C VAL A 37 -5.41 6.88 14.76
N THR A 38 -6.53 7.25 15.39
CA THR A 38 -6.56 8.28 16.44
C THR A 38 -6.71 7.61 17.80
N THR A 39 -5.81 7.93 18.73
CA THR A 39 -5.82 7.42 20.10
C THR A 39 -5.76 8.57 21.10
N ALA A 40 -6.38 8.38 22.26
CA ALA A 40 -6.35 9.34 23.36
C ALA A 40 -5.48 8.78 24.48
N LEU A 41 -4.47 9.53 24.89
CA LEU A 41 -3.65 9.25 26.05
C LEU A 41 -4.07 10.17 27.19
N GLU A 42 -4.03 9.65 28.42
CA GLU A 42 -4.02 10.52 29.61
C GLU A 42 -2.78 11.41 29.54
N MET A 43 -2.94 12.71 29.84
CA MET A 43 -1.83 13.66 29.73
C MET A 43 -0.72 13.31 30.73
N PRO A 44 0.48 12.91 30.26
CA PRO A 44 1.64 12.81 31.14
C PRO A 44 2.07 14.23 31.55
N ASP A 45 2.83 14.34 32.64
CA ASP A 45 3.40 15.62 33.03
C ASP A 45 4.19 16.21 31.86
N ALA A 46 3.73 17.34 31.32
CA ALA A 46 4.29 17.95 30.13
C ALA A 46 5.74 18.45 30.34
N GLN A 47 6.15 18.62 31.61
CA GLN A 47 7.53 18.97 31.94
C GLN A 47 8.46 17.75 31.94
N ASP A 48 7.90 16.54 31.96
CA ASP A 48 8.63 15.28 31.85
C ASP A 48 8.56 14.73 30.42
N LEU A 49 9.52 15.16 29.60
CA LEU A 49 9.67 14.69 28.21
C LEU A 49 9.85 13.17 28.13
N ALA A 50 10.46 12.53 29.13
CA ALA A 50 10.65 11.09 29.15
C ALA A 50 9.31 10.36 29.36
N ALA A 51 8.46 10.87 30.26
CA ALA A 51 7.10 10.37 30.46
C ALA A 51 6.24 10.53 29.20
N VAL A 52 6.30 11.69 28.53
CA VAL A 52 5.59 11.93 27.26
C VAL A 52 6.01 10.92 26.19
N LYS A 53 7.33 10.72 26.02
CA LYS A 53 7.87 9.78 25.04
C LYS A 53 7.44 8.34 25.35
N ALA A 54 7.50 7.93 26.61
CA ALA A 54 7.09 6.58 27.04
C ALA A 54 5.60 6.34 26.80
N ALA A 55 4.75 7.32 27.11
CA ALA A 55 3.31 7.25 26.85
C ALA A 55 3.01 7.11 25.36
N LEU A 56 3.65 7.92 24.51
CA LEU A 56 3.50 7.84 23.06
C LEU A 56 3.96 6.48 22.51
N GLN A 57 5.11 5.98 22.96
CA GLN A 57 5.63 4.68 22.55
C GLN A 57 4.67 3.56 22.92
N ALA A 58 4.13 3.56 24.15
CA ALA A 58 3.15 2.58 24.59
C ALA A 58 1.85 2.64 23.75
N ALA A 59 1.41 3.83 23.35
CA ALA A 59 0.25 3.99 22.48
C ALA A 59 0.51 3.45 21.06
N VAL A 60 1.69 3.71 20.50
CA VAL A 60 2.11 3.14 19.21
C VAL A 60 2.17 1.61 19.31
N ASP A 61 2.81 1.06 20.34
CA ASP A 61 2.93 -0.38 20.55
C ASP A 61 1.55 -1.06 20.69
N ARG A 62 0.62 -0.42 21.40
CA ARG A 62 -0.77 -0.90 21.47
C ARG A 62 -1.42 -0.95 20.09
N VAL A 63 -1.29 0.11 19.30
CA VAL A 63 -1.90 0.15 17.96
C VAL A 63 -1.30 -0.93 17.06
N ILE A 64 0.02 -1.11 17.09
CA ILE A 64 0.71 -2.12 16.28
C ILE A 64 0.28 -3.54 16.67
N ASN A 65 0.17 -3.83 17.97
CA ASN A 65 -0.04 -5.20 18.45
C ASN A 65 -1.53 -5.58 18.53
N ASP A 66 -2.41 -4.63 18.83
CA ASP A 66 -3.80 -4.93 19.21
C ASP A 66 -4.83 -4.45 18.17
N THR A 67 -4.49 -3.47 17.31
CA THR A 67 -5.46 -2.80 16.42
C THR A 67 -5.30 -3.17 14.95
N ILE A 68 -4.08 -3.43 14.49
CA ILE A 68 -3.80 -3.72 13.06
C ILE A 68 -3.47 -5.19 12.84
N ALA A 69 -3.96 -5.75 11.73
CA ALA A 69 -3.76 -7.16 11.37
C ALA A 69 -2.68 -7.38 10.30
N PHE A 70 -1.95 -6.33 9.92
CA PHE A 70 -0.88 -6.37 8.93
C PHE A 70 0.42 -5.88 9.53
N LYS A 71 1.55 -6.26 8.91
CA LYS A 71 2.88 -5.83 9.35
C LYS A 71 3.17 -4.41 8.86
N PRO A 72 3.31 -3.41 9.73
CA PRO A 72 3.64 -2.05 9.30
C PRO A 72 5.10 -1.95 8.86
N THR A 73 5.37 -1.11 7.87
CA THR A 73 6.72 -0.66 7.47
C THR A 73 6.90 0.85 7.64
N LEU A 74 5.80 1.60 7.62
CA LEU A 74 5.77 3.03 7.91
C LEU A 74 4.79 3.32 9.05
N ILE A 75 5.25 4.12 10.00
CA ILE A 75 4.45 4.69 11.08
C ILE A 75 4.85 6.16 11.17
N ALA A 76 3.89 7.05 10.95
CA ALA A 76 4.10 8.49 11.00
C ALA A 76 3.10 9.14 11.95
N LEU A 77 3.59 10.01 12.82
CA LEU A 77 2.74 10.89 13.61
C LEU A 77 2.24 12.03 12.70
N THR A 78 0.93 12.10 12.45
CA THR A 78 0.33 13.12 11.58
C THR A 78 -0.31 14.27 12.35
N ASP A 79 -0.72 14.05 13.59
CA ASP A 79 -1.24 15.09 14.47
C ASP A 79 -1.03 14.69 15.94
N ALA A 80 -0.76 15.69 16.79
CA ALA A 80 -0.70 15.54 18.23
C ALA A 80 -1.22 16.83 18.87
N ARG A 81 -2.33 16.73 19.60
CA ARG A 81 -2.96 17.90 20.22
C ARG A 81 -3.54 17.60 21.59
N VAL A 82 -3.42 18.58 22.47
CA VAL A 82 -4.01 18.56 23.80
C VAL A 82 -5.49 18.93 23.70
N MET A 83 -6.35 18.10 24.27
CA MET A 83 -7.78 18.35 24.40
C MET A 83 -8.22 18.06 25.85
N GLY A 84 -8.32 19.13 26.64
CA GLY A 84 -8.53 19.02 28.08
C GLY A 84 -7.35 18.32 28.76
N GLU A 85 -7.63 17.23 29.47
CA GLU A 85 -6.64 16.42 30.19
C GLU A 85 -6.07 15.26 29.34
N LYS A 86 -6.35 15.25 28.03
CA LYS A 86 -5.92 14.19 27.13
C LYS A 86 -5.04 14.69 26.00
N LEU A 87 -4.07 13.87 25.63
CA LEU A 87 -3.29 14.04 24.41
C LEU A 87 -3.92 13.16 23.33
N LEU A 88 -4.52 13.79 22.31
CA LEU A 88 -4.97 13.10 21.11
C LEU A 88 -3.79 12.97 20.16
N VAL A 89 -3.54 11.75 19.72
CA VAL A 89 -2.44 11.40 18.81
C VAL A 89 -3.03 10.71 17.59
N ARG A 90 -2.58 11.13 16.42
CA ARG A 90 -3.01 10.56 15.14
C ARG A 90 -1.82 9.97 14.40
N LEU A 91 -1.93 8.69 14.08
CA LEU A 91 -0.87 7.89 13.48
C LEU A 91 -1.32 7.42 12.11
N LEU A 92 -0.52 7.69 11.09
CA LEU A 92 -0.64 7.06 9.78
C LEU A 92 0.25 5.82 9.75
N ILE A 93 -0.34 4.68 9.43
CA ILE A 93 0.35 3.39 9.42
C ILE A 93 0.14 2.74 8.06
N ALA A 94 1.23 2.27 7.46
CA ALA A 94 1.20 1.58 6.18
C ALA A 94 2.07 0.33 6.18
N ASP A 95 1.66 -0.66 5.39
CA ASP A 95 2.54 -1.74 4.97
C ASP A 95 3.45 -1.31 3.81
N ALA A 96 4.30 -2.23 3.33
CA ALA A 96 5.29 -1.91 2.31
C ALA A 96 4.66 -1.38 1.01
N ASP A 97 3.50 -1.91 0.62
CA ASP A 97 2.82 -1.54 -0.61
C ASP A 97 2.04 -0.23 -0.42
N GLY A 98 1.43 -0.03 0.75
CA GLY A 98 0.87 1.25 1.18
C GLY A 98 1.91 2.37 1.23
N GLU A 99 3.11 2.09 1.71
CA GLU A 99 4.21 3.05 1.74
C GLU A 99 4.68 3.45 0.33
N ARG A 100 4.71 2.51 -0.62
CA ARG A 100 4.98 2.82 -2.03
C ARG A 100 3.88 3.68 -2.63
N MET A 101 2.62 3.30 -2.43
CA MET A 101 1.46 4.08 -2.88
C MET A 101 1.52 5.52 -2.36
N LEU A 102 1.83 5.73 -1.07
CA LEU A 102 1.95 7.07 -0.49
C LEU A 102 3.09 7.90 -1.12
N ARG A 103 4.22 7.28 -1.47
CA ARG A 103 5.30 7.96 -2.20
C ARG A 103 4.86 8.36 -3.59
N ASP A 104 4.24 7.45 -4.33
CA ASP A 104 3.81 7.69 -5.70
C ASP A 104 2.78 8.83 -5.76
N LEU A 105 1.86 8.88 -4.79
CA LEU A 105 0.88 9.97 -4.65
C LEU A 105 1.53 11.34 -4.40
N ARG A 106 2.52 11.40 -3.51
CA ARG A 106 3.27 12.64 -3.23
C ARG A 106 4.03 13.13 -4.47
N ASP A 107 4.69 12.21 -5.16
CA ASP A 107 5.55 12.56 -6.29
C ASP A 107 4.69 12.96 -7.52
N SER A 108 3.47 12.43 -7.63
CA SER A 108 2.46 12.85 -8.63
C SER A 108 1.92 14.26 -8.40
N ASP A 109 1.77 14.69 -7.14
CA ASP A 109 1.30 16.03 -6.78
C ASP A 109 2.33 17.11 -7.18
N THR A 110 3.63 16.77 -7.16
CA THR A 110 4.70 17.67 -7.61
C THR A 110 4.88 17.78 -9.13
N GLY A 111 4.14 16.99 -9.92
CA GLY A 111 4.26 16.91 -11.38
C GLY A 111 3.36 17.86 -12.18
N SER A 112 2.51 18.67 -11.53
CA SER A 112 1.55 19.55 -12.19
C SER A 112 1.96 21.03 -12.29
N ALA A 113 3.19 21.38 -11.92
CA ALA A 113 3.76 22.66 -12.32
C ALA A 113 4.19 22.57 -13.79
N SER A 114 3.23 22.72 -14.71
CA SER A 114 3.55 23.11 -16.08
C SER A 114 4.39 24.39 -16.00
N PRO A 115 5.57 24.47 -16.65
CA PRO A 115 6.20 25.75 -16.88
C PRO A 115 5.21 26.55 -17.72
N ASP A 116 4.74 27.67 -17.20
CA ASP A 116 4.05 28.68 -18.00
C ASP A 116 5.07 29.23 -19.01
N GLU A 117 5.24 28.51 -20.12
CA GLU A 117 5.80 29.04 -21.36
C GLU A 117 4.70 29.84 -22.05
N ASP A 118 4.36 31.01 -21.50
CA ASP A 118 3.65 32.03 -22.26
C ASP A 118 4.43 33.34 -22.21
N GLU A 119 4.97 33.64 -23.38
CA GLU A 119 5.82 34.76 -23.74
C GLU A 119 5.18 36.10 -23.34
N GLU A 120 5.76 36.77 -22.35
CA GLU A 120 5.46 38.18 -22.09
C GLU A 120 6.19 39.04 -23.14
N GLN A 121 5.63 39.12 -24.35
CA GLN A 121 6.03 40.11 -25.35
C GLN A 121 5.88 41.51 -24.74
N PRO A 122 6.93 42.35 -24.74
CA PRO A 122 6.85 43.66 -24.11
C PRO A 122 5.83 44.51 -24.86
N ARG A 123 4.79 44.98 -24.15
CA ARG A 123 3.85 45.97 -24.69
C ARG A 123 4.61 47.26 -24.95
N GLU A 124 4.88 47.55 -26.22
CA GLU A 124 5.39 48.83 -26.68
C GLU A 124 4.38 49.92 -26.30
N ILE A 125 4.69 50.70 -25.26
CA ILE A 125 3.93 51.89 -24.90
C ILE A 125 4.43 53.01 -25.81
N ARG A 126 3.64 53.36 -26.84
CA ARG A 126 3.82 54.62 -27.56
C ARG A 126 3.31 55.77 -26.70
N ILE A 127 4.23 56.66 -26.33
CA ILE A 127 3.98 58.02 -25.84
C ILE A 127 3.72 58.97 -27.00
#